data_AF-Q27UB4-F1
#
_entry.id   AF-Q27UB4-F1
#
_cell.length_a   1.000
_cell.length_b   1.000
_cell.length_c   1.000
_cell.angle_alpha   90.00
_cell.angle_beta   90.00
_cell.angle_gamma   90.00
#
_symmetry.space_group_name_H-M   'P 1'
#
loop_
_entity.id
_entity.type
_entity.pdbx_description
1 polymer ?
#
loop_
_entity_poly.entity_id
_entity_poly.type
_entity_poly.pdbx_seq_one_letter_code
_entity_poly.pdbx_strand_id
1 'polypeptide(L)'
;FDSCFLQETDAVKPPHYEGNFWLVDGELKKWDGPVTKVKSPIHVQGKDEAVVIGTYPMLTEKESVDAVHAAQRAFDNGRGAWPRMTTKERINCVKQFVAGLKAKREEIVNLLMWEICKTRADSEKEFDRTIVYVEDTIKALKNLENKQSTFEQEQGIIGQIRRSPYGVVLCSGPFNYPFNETYTTLIPALIMGNSVVMKLPRYGVLCHFPELEIFQ
;
A
#
# COMPACT_ATOMS: atom_id res chain seq x y z
N PHE A 1 -15.01 16.47 -26.36
CA PHE A 1 -15.61 15.95 -25.13
C PHE A 1 -16.33 14.61 -25.34
N ASP A 2 -16.59 14.20 -26.59
CA ASP A 2 -17.21 12.89 -26.91
C ASP A 2 -16.29 11.66 -26.82
N SER A 3 -15.02 11.83 -26.44
CA SER A 3 -14.03 10.74 -26.34
C SER A 3 -13.90 10.13 -24.93
N CYS A 4 -14.80 10.48 -24.00
CA CYS A 4 -14.80 9.99 -22.61
C CYS A 4 -15.89 8.96 -22.31
N PHE A 5 -16.64 8.52 -23.32
CA PHE A 5 -17.65 7.48 -23.18
C PHE A 5 -17.04 6.15 -23.59
N LEU A 6 -16.93 5.22 -22.63
CA LEU A 6 -16.74 3.82 -22.98
C LEU A 6 -18.06 3.32 -23.59
N GLN A 7 -17.98 2.74 -24.79
CA GLN A 7 -19.12 2.05 -25.40
C GLN A 7 -19.45 0.82 -24.56
N GLU A 8 -20.72 0.40 -24.53
CA GLU A 8 -21.17 -0.81 -23.81
C GLU A 8 -20.43 -2.10 -24.28
N THR A 9 -19.81 -2.02 -25.46
CA THR A 9 -18.98 -3.04 -26.10
C THR A 9 -17.49 -2.95 -25.77
N ASP A 10 -17.02 -1.91 -25.08
CA ASP A 10 -15.64 -1.85 -24.62
C ASP A 10 -15.44 -2.95 -23.56
N ALA A 11 -14.50 -3.87 -23.83
CA ALA A 11 -14.33 -5.14 -23.13
C ALA A 11 -14.01 -5.03 -21.61
N VAL A 12 -13.90 -3.82 -21.07
CA VAL A 12 -13.57 -3.57 -19.67
C VAL A 12 -14.84 -3.22 -18.91
N LYS A 13 -15.39 -4.18 -18.17
CA LYS A 13 -16.54 -3.95 -17.29
C LYS A 13 -16.10 -3.13 -16.06
N PRO A 14 -16.98 -2.26 -15.52
CA PRO A 14 -16.71 -1.59 -14.25
C PRO A 14 -16.43 -2.65 -13.17
N PRO A 15 -15.30 -2.56 -12.44
CA PRO A 15 -15.09 -3.40 -11.29
C PRO A 15 -16.13 -3.04 -10.22
N HIS A 16 -16.47 -4.02 -9.39
CA HIS A 16 -17.28 -3.78 -8.20
C HIS A 16 -16.57 -4.43 -7.01
N TYR A 17 -16.11 -3.61 -6.08
CA TYR A 17 -15.48 -4.08 -4.85
C TYR A 17 -16.30 -3.68 -3.62
N GLU A 18 -16.83 -4.66 -2.89
CA GLU A 18 -17.54 -4.43 -1.64
C GLU A 18 -16.59 -4.45 -0.45
N GLY A 19 -16.02 -3.28 -0.13
CA GLY A 19 -15.17 -3.09 1.02
C GLY A 19 -15.97 -2.71 2.26
N ASN A 20 -16.40 -3.69 3.03
CA ASN A 20 -16.83 -3.50 4.42
C ASN A 20 -15.83 -4.14 5.39
N PHE A 21 -14.55 -4.09 5.05
CA PHE A 21 -13.47 -4.62 5.87
C PHE A 21 -12.35 -3.61 6.01
N TRP A 22 -11.60 -3.73 7.10
CA TRP A 22 -10.36 -3.00 7.32
C TRP A 22 -9.35 -3.91 8.00
N LEU A 23 -8.08 -3.74 7.63
CA LEU A 23 -6.98 -4.54 8.17
C LEU A 23 -6.42 -3.87 9.42
N VAL A 24 -6.45 -4.57 10.55
CA VAL A 24 -5.85 -4.10 11.80
C VAL A 24 -5.35 -5.28 12.62
N ASP A 25 -4.16 -5.13 13.21
CA ASP A 25 -3.55 -6.16 14.07
C ASP A 25 -3.37 -7.52 13.39
N GLY A 26 -3.11 -7.52 12.07
CA GLY A 26 -3.00 -8.74 11.26
C GLY A 26 -4.33 -9.40 10.91
N GLU A 27 -5.46 -8.79 11.28
CA GLU A 27 -6.79 -9.34 11.01
C GLU A 27 -7.59 -8.45 10.07
N LEU A 28 -8.24 -9.06 9.08
CA LEU A 28 -9.22 -8.39 8.24
C LEU A 28 -10.55 -8.35 8.99
N LYS A 29 -10.83 -7.23 9.65
CA LYS A 29 -12.03 -7.06 10.49
C LYS A 29 -13.18 -6.54 9.66
N LYS A 30 -14.35 -7.15 9.85
CA LYS A 30 -15.61 -6.68 9.28
C LYS A 30 -16.03 -5.35 9.93
N TRP A 31 -16.59 -4.47 9.11
CA TRP A 31 -17.13 -3.18 9.49
C TRP A 31 -18.64 -3.20 9.30
N ASP A 32 -19.37 -2.98 10.40
CA ASP A 32 -20.84 -2.92 10.40
C ASP A 32 -21.38 -1.47 10.42
N GLY A 33 -20.48 -0.47 10.37
CA GLY A 33 -20.83 0.94 10.35
C GLY A 33 -21.09 1.50 8.94
N PRO A 34 -21.20 2.84 8.80
CA PRO A 34 -21.40 3.48 7.52
C PRO A 34 -20.25 3.22 6.54
N VAL A 35 -20.58 3.08 5.26
CA VAL A 35 -19.60 2.95 4.17
C VAL A 35 -19.69 4.14 3.22
N THR A 36 -18.57 4.47 2.59
CA THR A 36 -18.52 5.45 1.50
C THR A 36 -18.64 4.73 0.16
N LYS A 37 -19.56 5.16 -0.70
CA LYS A 37 -19.66 4.69 -2.08
C LYS A 37 -18.62 5.38 -2.95
N VAL A 38 -17.88 4.59 -3.72
CA VAL A 38 -16.90 5.08 -4.69
C VAL A 38 -17.57 5.18 -6.04
N LYS A 39 -17.68 6.40 -6.56
CA LYS A 39 -18.26 6.69 -7.87
C LYS A 39 -17.13 6.92 -8.86
N SER A 40 -17.19 6.19 -9.97
CA SER A 40 -16.29 6.37 -11.10
C SER A 40 -16.60 7.70 -11.82
N PRO A 41 -15.58 8.47 -12.23
CA PRO A 41 -15.75 9.59 -13.15
C PRO A 41 -16.04 9.16 -14.60
N ILE A 42 -15.76 7.89 -14.95
CA ILE A 42 -16.09 7.32 -16.25
C ILE A 42 -17.59 7.09 -16.35
N HIS A 43 -18.20 7.63 -17.41
CA HIS A 43 -19.61 7.47 -17.72
C HIS A 43 -19.81 6.31 -18.71
N VAL A 44 -20.82 5.47 -18.44
CA VAL A 44 -21.22 4.39 -19.34
C VAL A 44 -22.39 4.88 -20.17
N GLN A 45 -22.29 4.72 -21.49
CA GLN A 45 -23.33 5.17 -22.42
C GLN A 45 -24.69 4.54 -22.06
N GLY A 46 -25.75 5.35 -22.03
CA GLY A 46 -27.09 4.91 -21.63
C GLY A 46 -27.39 4.97 -20.12
N LYS A 47 -26.45 5.45 -19.30
CA LYS A 47 -26.68 5.79 -17.88
C LYS A 47 -26.35 7.26 -17.62
N ASP A 48 -27.32 7.99 -17.08
CA ASP A 48 -27.14 9.41 -16.69
C ASP A 48 -26.41 9.57 -15.35
N GLU A 49 -26.34 8.50 -14.54
CA GLU A 49 -25.67 8.53 -13.23
C GLU A 49 -24.26 7.93 -13.27
N ALA A 50 -23.37 8.51 -12.47
CA ALA A 50 -22.02 7.99 -12.25
C ALA A 50 -22.06 6.56 -11.71
N VAL A 51 -21.25 5.67 -12.30
CA VAL A 51 -21.19 4.27 -11.92
C VAL A 51 -20.57 4.11 -10.54
N VAL A 52 -21.25 3.42 -9.63
CA VAL A 52 -20.66 2.99 -8.35
C VAL A 52 -19.81 1.76 -8.61
N ILE A 53 -18.52 1.84 -8.29
CA ILE A 53 -17.52 0.78 -8.53
C ILE A 53 -17.07 0.08 -7.25
N GLY A 54 -17.61 0.50 -6.11
CA GLY A 54 -17.35 -0.16 -4.84
C GLY A 54 -17.69 0.68 -3.63
N THR A 55 -17.31 0.16 -2.46
CA THR A 55 -17.46 0.81 -1.17
C THR A 55 -16.23 0.60 -0.29
N TYR A 56 -16.01 1.50 0.68
CA TYR A 56 -15.00 1.34 1.72
C TYR A 56 -15.55 1.81 3.08
N PRO A 57 -15.06 1.28 4.21
CA PRO A 57 -15.57 1.63 5.53
C PRO A 57 -15.27 3.09 5.89
N MET A 58 -16.26 3.79 6.43
CA MET A 58 -16.07 5.13 7.01
C MET A 58 -15.59 4.97 8.46
N LEU A 59 -14.30 4.62 8.59
CA LEU A 59 -13.65 4.45 9.89
C LEU A 59 -13.67 5.75 10.69
N THR A 60 -13.83 5.63 12.01
CA THR A 60 -13.92 6.79 12.91
C THR A 60 -12.58 7.06 13.62
N GLU A 61 -12.57 8.05 14.53
CA GLU A 61 -11.46 8.30 15.43
C GLU A 61 -11.10 7.04 16.24
N LYS A 62 -12.11 6.27 16.68
CA LYS A 62 -11.90 5.06 17.46
C LYS A 62 -11.05 4.04 16.70
N GLU A 63 -11.42 3.71 15.47
CA GLU A 63 -10.69 2.74 14.64
C GLU A 63 -9.29 3.25 14.28
N SER A 64 -9.15 4.58 14.12
CA SER A 64 -7.84 5.20 13.90
C SER A 64 -6.91 5.01 15.12
N VAL A 65 -7.43 5.20 16.34
CA VAL A 65 -6.69 4.96 17.59
C VAL A 65 -6.41 3.46 17.78
N ASP A 66 -7.35 2.59 17.46
CA ASP A 66 -7.17 1.13 17.51
C ASP A 66 -6.03 0.67 16.60
N ALA A 67 -5.92 1.23 15.38
CA ALA A 67 -4.81 0.96 14.46
C ALA A 67 -3.45 1.42 15.02
N VAL A 68 -3.40 2.61 15.65
CA VAL A 68 -2.17 3.11 16.29
C VAL A 68 -1.76 2.19 17.45
N HIS A 69 -2.70 1.80 18.31
CA HIS A 69 -2.41 0.89 19.41
C HIS A 69 -1.96 -0.48 18.93
N ALA A 70 -2.54 -1.01 17.85
CA ALA A 70 -2.09 -2.26 17.24
C ALA A 70 -0.66 -2.16 16.72
N ALA A 71 -0.33 -1.09 15.98
CA ALA A 71 1.03 -0.86 15.51
C ALA A 71 2.04 -0.70 16.67
N GLN A 72 1.67 0.03 17.73
CA GLN A 72 2.49 0.16 18.95
C GLN A 72 2.76 -1.19 19.61
N ARG A 73 1.75 -2.05 19.75
CA ARG A 73 1.91 -3.42 20.28
C ARG A 73 2.81 -4.27 19.40
N ALA A 74 2.62 -4.21 18.08
CA ALA A 74 3.44 -4.94 17.12
C ALA A 74 4.91 -4.49 17.12
N PHE A 75 5.18 -3.20 17.40
CA PHE A 75 6.53 -2.68 17.56
C PHE A 75 7.16 -3.01 18.92
N ASP A 76 6.39 -2.97 20.01
CA ASP A 76 6.80 -3.22 21.40
C ASP A 76 8.16 -2.57 21.76
N ASN A 77 8.27 -1.25 21.55
CA ASN A 77 9.51 -0.50 21.82
C ASN A 77 10.76 -1.13 21.17
N GLY A 78 10.61 -1.71 19.97
CA GLY A 78 11.67 -2.38 19.22
C GLY A 78 11.87 -3.86 19.58
N ARG A 79 11.08 -4.40 20.51
CA ARG A 79 11.12 -5.81 20.94
C ARG A 79 10.02 -6.67 20.32
N GLY A 80 9.18 -6.10 19.47
CA GLY A 80 8.20 -6.85 18.69
C GLY A 80 8.84 -7.86 17.75
N ALA A 81 8.03 -8.74 17.16
CA ALA A 81 8.52 -9.73 16.19
C ALA A 81 9.15 -9.04 14.98
N TRP A 82 8.46 -8.06 14.39
CA TRP A 82 8.90 -7.35 13.19
C TRP A 82 10.21 -6.55 13.34
N PRO A 83 10.40 -5.67 14.35
CA PRO A 83 11.65 -4.94 14.51
C PRO A 83 12.85 -5.85 14.86
N ARG A 84 12.61 -7.03 15.47
CA ARG A 84 13.67 -8.01 15.77
C ARG A 84 14.04 -8.93 14.62
N MET A 85 13.21 -9.01 13.58
CA MET A 85 13.59 -9.74 12.37
C MET A 85 14.91 -9.21 11.82
N THR A 86 15.69 -10.10 11.23
CA THR A 86 16.82 -9.73 10.40
C THR A 86 16.32 -9.01 9.15
N THR A 87 17.16 -8.17 8.55
CA THR A 87 16.84 -7.53 7.27
C THR A 87 16.54 -8.55 6.17
N LYS A 88 17.21 -9.71 6.19
CA LYS A 88 16.95 -10.81 5.25
C LYS A 88 15.52 -11.35 5.39
N GLU A 89 15.05 -11.56 6.63
CA GLU A 89 13.68 -12.03 6.90
C GLU A 89 12.65 -10.99 6.44
N ARG A 90 12.84 -9.71 6.78
CA ARG A 90 11.95 -8.63 6.31
C ARG A 90 11.93 -8.51 4.78
N ILE A 91 13.09 -8.61 4.11
CA ILE A 91 13.17 -8.65 2.65
C ILE A 91 12.35 -9.83 2.10
N ASN A 92 12.40 -10.99 2.74
CA ASN A 92 11.63 -12.16 2.30
C ASN A 92 10.12 -11.92 2.41
N CYS A 93 9.65 -11.37 3.53
CA CYS A 93 8.23 -10.99 3.70
C CYS A 93 7.79 -9.99 2.62
N VAL A 94 8.58 -8.92 2.38
CA VAL A 94 8.29 -7.93 1.33
C VAL A 94 8.24 -8.57 -0.06
N LYS A 95 9.12 -9.53 -0.36
CA LYS A 95 9.11 -10.25 -1.64
C LYS A 95 7.88 -11.14 -1.81
N GLN A 96 7.43 -11.81 -0.75
CA GLN A 96 6.20 -12.60 -0.76
C GLN A 96 4.98 -11.71 -1.02
N PHE A 97 4.93 -10.57 -0.34
CA PHE A 97 3.91 -9.54 -0.56
C PHE A 97 3.89 -9.05 -2.02
N VAL A 98 5.06 -8.70 -2.58
CA VAL A 98 5.19 -8.31 -4.00
C VAL A 98 4.74 -9.40 -4.97
N ALA A 99 5.00 -10.68 -4.65
CA ALA A 99 4.52 -11.79 -5.48
C ALA A 99 2.97 -11.86 -5.47
N GLY A 100 2.35 -11.65 -4.31
CA GLY A 100 0.90 -11.53 -4.19
C GLY A 100 0.34 -10.36 -5.00
N LEU A 101 0.99 -9.19 -4.94
CA LEU A 101 0.58 -8.02 -5.72
C LEU A 101 0.60 -8.29 -7.21
N LYS A 102 1.69 -8.91 -7.71
CA LYS A 102 1.81 -9.30 -9.12
C LYS A 102 0.65 -10.20 -9.57
N ALA A 103 0.15 -11.08 -8.69
CA ALA A 103 -1.01 -11.92 -8.98
C ALA A 103 -2.34 -11.14 -9.04
N LYS A 104 -2.43 -9.99 -8.36
CA LYS A 104 -3.60 -9.09 -8.36
C LYS A 104 -3.49 -7.93 -9.37
N ARG A 105 -2.44 -7.90 -10.22
CA ARG A 105 -2.13 -6.80 -11.13
C ARG A 105 -3.33 -6.31 -11.95
N GLU A 106 -4.02 -7.22 -12.66
CA GLU A 106 -5.12 -6.84 -13.55
C GLU A 106 -6.30 -6.21 -12.78
N GLU A 107 -6.58 -6.71 -11.56
CA GLU A 107 -7.63 -6.16 -10.69
C GLU A 107 -7.28 -4.74 -10.24
N ILE A 108 -6.04 -4.53 -9.79
CA ILE A 108 -5.53 -3.22 -9.34
C ILE A 108 -5.49 -2.22 -10.49
N VAL A 109 -5.02 -2.64 -11.67
CA VAL A 109 -4.99 -1.81 -12.89
C VAL A 109 -6.41 -1.39 -13.29
N ASN A 110 -7.37 -2.32 -13.26
CA ASN A 110 -8.76 -1.99 -13.60
C ASN A 110 -9.35 -0.98 -12.60
N LEU A 111 -9.09 -1.14 -11.30
CA LEU A 111 -9.54 -0.20 -10.27
C LEU A 111 -8.92 1.19 -10.45
N LEU A 112 -7.63 1.28 -10.79
CA LEU A 112 -6.97 2.56 -11.10
C LEU A 112 -7.61 3.25 -12.31
N MET A 113 -7.93 2.51 -13.37
CA MET A 113 -8.61 3.08 -14.54
C MET A 113 -9.97 3.67 -14.14
N TRP A 114 -10.80 2.87 -13.45
CA TRP A 114 -12.18 3.24 -13.16
C TRP A 114 -12.33 4.25 -12.02
N GLU A 115 -11.45 4.24 -11.02
CA GLU A 115 -11.61 5.15 -9.88
C GLU A 115 -11.02 6.54 -10.14
N ILE A 116 -9.88 6.61 -10.82
CA ILE A 116 -9.15 7.87 -11.03
C ILE A 116 -8.98 8.25 -12.51
N CYS A 117 -9.72 7.60 -13.41
CA CYS A 117 -9.77 7.93 -14.84
C CYS A 117 -8.42 7.83 -15.57
N LYS A 118 -7.51 6.95 -15.13
CA LYS A 118 -6.26 6.71 -15.85
C LYS A 118 -6.50 5.86 -17.08
N THR A 119 -5.69 6.09 -18.11
CA THR A 119 -5.62 5.16 -19.24
C THR A 119 -5.10 3.81 -18.74
N ARG A 120 -5.41 2.72 -19.46
CA ARG A 120 -4.86 1.40 -19.12
C ARG A 120 -3.34 1.42 -19.09
N ALA A 121 -2.71 2.00 -20.11
CA ALA A 121 -1.26 2.09 -20.22
C ALA A 121 -0.63 2.85 -19.03
N ASP A 122 -1.23 3.97 -18.59
CA ASP A 122 -0.73 4.71 -17.43
C ASP A 122 -0.94 3.96 -16.12
N SER A 123 -2.06 3.23 -15.99
CA SER A 123 -2.37 2.40 -14.81
C SER A 123 -1.41 1.22 -14.68
N GLU A 124 -1.14 0.53 -15.80
CA GLU A 124 -0.14 -0.53 -15.90
C GLU A 124 1.25 -0.02 -15.56
N LYS A 125 1.63 1.14 -16.13
CA LYS A 125 2.91 1.79 -15.85
C LYS A 125 3.06 2.18 -14.38
N GLU A 126 2.00 2.67 -13.73
CA GLU A 126 2.02 2.97 -12.29
C GLU A 126 2.26 1.70 -11.46
N PHE A 127 1.51 0.63 -11.73
CA PHE A 127 1.66 -0.64 -11.04
C PHE A 127 3.08 -1.19 -11.21
N ASP A 128 3.54 -1.30 -12.46
CA ASP A 128 4.84 -1.90 -12.78
C ASP A 128 6.00 -1.06 -12.20
N ARG A 129 5.88 0.27 -12.22
CA ARG A 129 6.84 1.17 -11.56
C ARG A 129 6.89 0.96 -10.05
N THR A 130 5.75 0.70 -9.41
CA THR A 130 5.69 0.41 -7.97
C THR A 130 6.50 -0.84 -7.65
N ILE A 131 6.34 -1.90 -8.45
CA ILE A 131 7.11 -3.13 -8.28
C ILE A 131 8.61 -2.89 -8.44
N VAL A 132 9.03 -2.19 -9.50
CA VAL A 132 10.44 -1.83 -9.74
C VAL A 132 10.99 -1.04 -8.55
N TYR A 133 10.23 -0.08 -8.03
CA TYR A 133 10.62 0.70 -6.87
C TYR A 133 10.86 -0.17 -5.63
N VAL A 134 10.01 -1.17 -5.37
CA VAL A 134 10.22 -2.11 -4.26
C VAL A 134 11.53 -2.88 -4.45
N GLU A 135 11.77 -3.39 -5.66
CA GLU A 135 12.99 -4.13 -5.98
C GLU A 135 14.25 -3.27 -5.83
N ASP A 136 14.21 -2.01 -6.26
CA ASP A 136 15.30 -1.07 -6.12
C ASP A 136 15.52 -0.65 -4.66
N THR A 137 14.45 -0.51 -3.86
CA THR A 137 14.53 -0.27 -2.42
C THR A 137 15.22 -1.43 -1.70
N ILE A 138 14.91 -2.68 -2.07
CA ILE A 138 15.60 -3.87 -1.54
C ILE A 138 17.10 -3.84 -1.91
N LYS A 139 17.44 -3.49 -3.16
CA LYS A 139 18.85 -3.37 -3.59
C LYS A 139 19.59 -2.29 -2.79
N ALA A 140 18.96 -1.12 -2.63
CA ALA A 140 19.51 -0.01 -1.87
C ALA A 140 19.76 -0.39 -0.41
N LEU A 141 18.82 -1.10 0.22
CA LEU A 141 18.96 -1.59 1.59
C LEU A 141 20.13 -2.58 1.73
N LYS A 142 20.27 -3.54 0.82
CA LYS A 142 21.41 -4.47 0.84
C LYS A 142 22.75 -3.75 0.71
N ASN A 143 22.82 -2.75 -0.16
CA ASN A 143 24.02 -1.92 -0.30
C ASN A 143 24.30 -1.11 0.97
N LEU A 144 23.26 -0.64 1.65
CA LEU A 144 23.38 0.05 2.93
C LEU A 144 23.91 -0.87 4.02
N GLU A 145 23.42 -2.10 4.13
CA GLU A 145 23.90 -3.09 5.10
C GLU A 145 25.36 -3.46 4.87
N ASN A 146 25.76 -3.67 3.62
CA ASN A 146 27.15 -3.96 3.25
C ASN A 146 28.11 -2.82 3.63
N LYS A 147 27.64 -1.58 3.70
CA LYS A 147 28.43 -0.44 4.18
C LYS A 147 28.45 -0.32 5.71
N GLN A 148 27.46 -0.87 6.41
CA GLN A 148 27.42 -0.84 7.88
C GLN A 148 28.30 -1.91 8.55
N SER A 149 28.76 -2.89 7.79
CA SER A 149 29.70 -3.91 8.27
C SER A 149 31.13 -3.41 8.43
N THR A 150 31.44 -2.19 7.95
CA THR A 150 32.76 -1.59 8.12
C THR A 150 32.89 -0.89 9.46
N PHE A 151 34.05 -1.07 10.10
CA PHE A 151 34.44 -0.33 11.28
C PHE A 151 35.38 0.81 10.85
N GLU A 152 35.15 1.99 11.39
CA GLU A 152 36.06 3.13 11.22
C GLU A 152 36.99 3.17 12.43
N GLN A 153 38.30 3.32 12.20
CA GLN A 153 39.29 3.41 13.26
C GLN A 153 40.02 4.73 13.16
N GLU A 154 39.90 5.56 14.19
CA GLU A 154 40.59 6.84 14.28
C GLU A 154 41.19 7.01 15.68
N GLN A 155 42.49 7.28 15.74
CA GLN A 155 43.23 7.47 17.01
C GLN A 155 43.03 6.34 18.05
N GLY A 156 42.85 5.09 17.60
CA GLY A 156 42.65 3.94 18.47
C GLY A 156 41.19 3.72 18.93
N ILE A 157 40.24 4.57 18.52
CA ILE A 157 38.81 4.40 18.76
C ILE A 157 38.19 3.67 17.57
N ILE A 158 37.38 2.65 17.84
CA ILE A 158 36.60 1.92 16.83
C ILE A 158 35.16 2.45 16.83
N GLY A 159 34.73 3.02 15.70
CA GLY A 159 33.37 3.48 15.46
C GLY A 159 32.60 2.55 14.53
N GLN A 160 31.30 2.37 14.80
CA GLN A 160 30.38 1.69 13.89
C GLN A 160 29.04 2.44 13.83
N ILE A 161 28.57 2.73 12.62
CA ILE A 161 27.26 3.35 12.40
C ILE A 161 26.22 2.27 12.15
N ARG A 162 25.26 2.15 13.08
CA ARG A 162 24.07 1.30 12.92
C ARG A 162 22.82 2.15 12.71
N ARG A 163 21.86 1.58 12.00
CA ARG A 163 20.54 2.19 11.79
C ARG A 163 19.51 1.30 12.46
N SER A 164 18.57 1.93 13.15
CA SER A 164 17.48 1.27 13.86
C SER A 164 16.15 1.85 13.37
N PRO A 165 15.05 1.08 13.44
CA PRO A 165 13.72 1.60 13.13
C PRO A 165 13.38 2.78 14.05
N TYR A 166 12.56 3.69 13.53
CA TYR A 166 12.03 4.83 14.30
C TYR A 166 10.93 4.39 15.26
N GLY A 167 10.04 3.49 14.84
CA GLY A 167 8.91 3.04 15.65
C GLY A 167 7.64 2.77 14.86
N VAL A 168 6.57 3.45 15.27
CA VAL A 168 5.29 3.47 14.55
C VAL A 168 5.32 4.64 13.56
N VAL A 169 5.06 4.36 12.29
CA VAL A 169 5.07 5.35 11.21
C VAL A 169 3.70 5.44 10.55
N LEU A 170 3.24 6.66 10.29
CA LEU A 170 2.07 6.90 9.45
C LEU A 170 2.50 7.02 7.99
N CYS A 171 1.97 6.16 7.12
CA CYS A 171 2.13 6.25 5.68
C CYS A 171 0.82 6.76 5.06
N SER A 172 0.90 7.83 4.29
CA SER A 172 -0.27 8.44 3.63
C SER A 172 0.14 8.93 2.25
N GLY A 173 -0.30 8.23 1.21
CA GLY A 173 -0.11 8.65 -0.18
C GLY A 173 -1.13 9.70 -0.62
N PRO A 174 -0.81 10.57 -1.59
CA PRO A 174 -1.77 11.44 -2.26
C PRO A 174 -2.58 10.68 -3.33
N PHE A 175 -3.50 11.38 -3.99
CA PHE A 175 -4.48 10.77 -4.91
C PHE A 175 -4.03 10.68 -6.38
N ASN A 176 -2.95 11.34 -6.78
CA ASN A 176 -2.51 11.44 -8.18
C ASN A 176 -1.80 10.17 -8.69
N TYR A 177 -1.09 9.47 -7.81
CA TYR A 177 -0.55 8.12 -8.02
C TYR A 177 -0.82 7.31 -6.75
N PRO A 178 -2.10 7.01 -6.47
CA PRO A 178 -2.54 6.53 -5.17
C PRO A 178 -1.87 5.21 -4.80
N PHE A 179 -1.58 4.37 -5.80
CA PHE A 179 -0.88 3.12 -5.59
C PHE A 179 0.63 3.38 -5.40
N ASN A 180 1.30 3.96 -6.40
CA ASN A 180 2.75 4.08 -6.36
C ASN A 180 3.27 4.97 -5.20
N GLU A 181 2.65 6.13 -4.95
CA GLU A 181 3.13 7.04 -3.91
C GLU A 181 2.82 6.56 -2.48
N THR A 182 1.78 5.75 -2.30
CA THR A 182 1.58 5.09 -0.99
C THR A 182 2.72 4.11 -0.72
N TYR A 183 3.10 3.34 -1.74
CA TYR A 183 4.15 2.32 -1.63
C TYR A 183 5.56 2.87 -1.51
N THR A 184 5.82 4.07 -2.05
CA THR A 184 7.11 4.75 -1.87
C THR A 184 7.37 5.14 -0.42
N THR A 185 6.35 5.16 0.44
CA THR A 185 6.50 5.40 1.89
C THR A 185 6.35 4.11 2.70
N LEU A 186 5.39 3.26 2.34
CA LEU A 186 5.10 2.00 3.03
C LEU A 186 6.29 1.04 3.04
N ILE A 187 6.86 0.77 1.87
CA ILE A 187 7.92 -0.23 1.70
C ILE A 187 9.20 0.14 2.46
N PRO A 188 9.78 1.35 2.32
CA PRO A 188 10.95 1.72 3.10
C PRO A 188 10.68 1.73 4.61
N ALA A 189 9.48 2.12 5.05
CA ALA A 189 9.12 2.08 6.47
C ALA A 189 9.11 0.64 7.00
N LEU A 190 8.37 -0.27 6.35
CA LEU A 190 8.27 -1.67 6.76
C LEU A 190 9.64 -2.37 6.71
N ILE A 191 10.37 -2.25 5.60
CA ILE A 191 11.61 -2.99 5.39
C ILE A 191 12.74 -2.55 6.34
N MET A 192 12.68 -1.32 6.85
CA MET A 192 13.59 -0.80 7.89
C MET A 192 13.20 -1.24 9.31
N GLY A 193 12.13 -2.02 9.48
CA GLY A 193 11.70 -2.59 10.76
C GLY A 193 10.69 -1.76 11.54
N ASN A 194 10.09 -0.73 10.91
CA ASN A 194 9.00 0.02 11.53
C ASN A 194 7.70 -0.78 11.46
N SER A 195 6.81 -0.55 12.42
CA SER A 195 5.39 -0.86 12.26
C SER A 195 4.70 0.33 11.58
N VAL A 196 3.65 0.08 10.81
CA VAL A 196 3.04 1.11 9.96
C VAL A 196 1.53 1.18 10.18
N VAL A 197 1.02 2.40 10.26
CA VAL A 197 -0.40 2.72 10.03
C VAL A 197 -0.50 3.30 8.63
N MET A 198 -1.26 2.66 7.76
CA MET A 198 -1.46 3.10 6.38
C MET A 198 -2.81 3.78 6.24
N LYS A 199 -2.79 5.09 5.96
CA LYS A 199 -3.99 5.85 5.63
C LYS A 199 -4.12 5.93 4.12
N LEU A 200 -5.20 5.35 3.60
CA LEU A 200 -5.49 5.35 2.17
C LEU A 200 -5.90 6.75 1.68
N PRO A 201 -5.57 7.10 0.43
CA PRO A 201 -6.03 8.36 -0.17
C PRO A 201 -7.56 8.37 -0.31
N ARG A 202 -8.14 9.56 -0.38
CA ARG A 202 -9.61 9.72 -0.54
C ARG A 202 -10.11 9.25 -1.91
N TYR A 203 -9.28 9.42 -2.95
CA TYR A 203 -9.52 8.92 -4.30
C TYR A 203 -8.40 7.95 -4.66
N GLY A 204 -8.74 6.86 -5.33
CA GLY A 204 -7.84 5.72 -5.55
C GLY A 204 -7.74 4.82 -4.32
N VAL A 205 -8.82 4.70 -3.55
CA VAL A 205 -8.86 3.89 -2.33
C VAL A 205 -9.04 2.40 -2.65
N LEU A 206 -9.83 2.06 -3.67
CA LEU A 206 -10.19 0.67 -3.94
C LEU A 206 -9.04 -0.13 -4.52
N CYS A 207 -8.07 0.51 -5.19
CA CYS A 207 -6.91 -0.18 -5.74
C CYS A 207 -6.03 -0.86 -4.66
N HIS A 208 -6.20 -0.49 -3.39
CA HIS A 208 -5.55 -1.11 -2.23
C HIS A 208 -6.32 -2.30 -1.65
N PHE A 209 -7.59 -2.48 -1.98
CA PHE A 209 -8.40 -3.53 -1.37
C PHE A 209 -8.02 -4.96 -1.80
N PRO A 210 -7.67 -5.22 -3.08
CA PRO A 210 -7.18 -6.54 -3.50
C PRO A 210 -5.92 -7.00 -2.74
N GLU A 211 -5.18 -6.06 -2.14
CA GLU A 211 -3.94 -6.34 -1.41
C GLU A 211 -4.15 -6.72 0.06
N LEU A 212 -5.32 -6.44 0.63
CA LEU A 212 -5.61 -6.69 2.04
C LEU A 212 -5.50 -8.18 2.41
N GLU A 213 -5.89 -9.06 1.49
CA GLU A 213 -5.79 -10.52 1.65
C GLU A 213 -4.33 -11.02 1.67
N ILE A 214 -3.39 -10.26 1.09
CA ILE A 214 -1.97 -10.64 1.01
C ILE A 214 -1.28 -10.45 2.37
N PHE A 215 -1.87 -9.65 3.26
CA PHE A 215 -1.35 -9.43 4.61
C PHE A 215 -1.77 -10.51 5.62
N GLN A 216 -2.60 -11.47 5.21
CA GLN A 216 -2.95 -12.67 6.01
C GLN A 216 -1.90 -13.75 5.83
#